data_AF-A0A0K0KK13-F1
#
_entry.id   AF-A0A0K0KK13-F1
#
_cell.length_a   1.000
_cell.length_b   1.000
_cell.length_c   1.000
_cell.angle_alpha   90.00
_cell.angle_beta   90.00
_cell.angle_gamma   90.00
#
_symmetry.space_group_name_H-M   'P 1'
#
loop_
_entity.id
_entity.type
_entity.pdbx_description
1 polymer ?
#
loop_
_entity_poly.entity_id
_entity_poly.type
_entity_poly.pdbx_seq_one_letter_code
_entity_poly.pdbx_strand_id
1 'polypeptide(L)' 'KCWLGKRPVVRGVVMNPVDHPHGGGEGRAPIGRKRPTTPWGYPALGRRSRKKKRYSDSFILRRRK' A
#
# COMPACT_ATOMS: atom_id res chain seq x y z
N LYS A 1 19.32 -10.17 -4.90
CA LYS A 1 18.13 -9.58 -5.57
C LYS A 1 18.47 -8.79 -6.83
N CYS A 2 19.61 -8.09 -6.89
CA CYS A 2 20.00 -7.31 -8.06
C CYS A 2 20.08 -8.16 -9.35
N TRP A 3 20.61 -9.38 -9.25
CA TRP A 3 20.61 -10.38 -10.33
C TRP A 3 19.21 -10.78 -10.85
N LEU A 4 18.15 -10.58 -10.04
CA LEU A 4 16.75 -10.84 -10.40
C LEU A 4 16.02 -9.56 -10.89
N GLY A 5 16.73 -8.45 -11.12
CA GLY A 5 16.15 -7.17 -11.54
C GLY A 5 15.35 -6.43 -10.46
N LYS A 6 15.42 -6.85 -9.19
CA LYS A 6 14.67 -6.22 -8.08
C LYS A 6 15.49 -5.12 -7.40
N ARG A 7 15.11 -3.85 -7.62
CA ARG A 7 15.70 -2.66 -7.00
C ARG A 7 15.30 -2.54 -5.51
N PRO A 8 16.11 -1.85 -4.68
CA PRO A 8 15.73 -1.56 -3.29
C PRO A 8 14.46 -0.68 -3.24
N VAL A 9 13.63 -0.91 -2.22
CA VAL A 9 12.40 -0.14 -1.96
C VAL A 9 12.53 0.52 -0.59
N VAL A 10 12.21 1.81 -0.51
CA VAL A 10 12.31 2.61 0.73
C VAL A 10 10.99 2.58 1.49
N ARG A 11 11.05 2.54 2.83
CA ARG A 11 9.86 2.58 3.68
C ARG A 11 9.29 4.00 3.75
N GLY A 12 7.98 4.16 3.56
CA GLY A 12 7.30 5.46 3.59
C GLY A 12 7.38 6.23 4.91
N VAL A 13 7.64 5.55 6.03
CA VAL A 13 7.84 6.18 7.36
C VAL A 13 9.13 7.00 7.43
N VAL A 14 10.12 6.68 6.58
CA VAL A 14 11.44 7.35 6.57
C VAL A 14 11.45 8.54 5.60
N MET A 15 10.39 8.71 4.80
CA MET A 15 10.30 9.77 3.80
C MET A 15 9.88 11.10 4.44
N ASN A 16 9.93 12.20 3.67
CA ASN A 16 9.38 13.47 4.11
C ASN A 16 7.84 13.48 4.00
N PRO A 17 7.12 14.35 4.73
CA PRO A 17 5.66 14.46 4.66
C PRO A 17 5.10 14.73 3.25
N VAL A 18 5.88 15.40 2.38
CA VAL A 18 5.51 15.69 0.98
C VAL A 18 5.55 14.43 0.10
N ASP A 19 6.45 13.49 0.41
CA ASP A 19 6.71 12.31 -0.42
C ASP A 19 5.80 11.13 -0.04
N HIS A 20 5.48 11.00 1.25
CA HIS A 20 4.66 9.91 1.74
C HIS A 20 3.72 10.34 2.86
N PRO A 21 2.47 9.86 2.88
CA PRO A 21 1.52 10.10 3.98
C PRO A 21 1.95 9.68 5.39
N HIS A 22 3.06 8.96 5.53
CA HIS A 22 3.62 8.49 6.80
C HIS A 22 4.98 9.15 7.10
N GLY A 23 5.42 10.05 6.22
CA GLY A 23 6.72 10.67 6.33
C GLY A 23 6.76 11.73 7.44
N GLY A 24 7.97 12.02 7.91
CA GLY A 24 8.25 12.98 8.96
C GLY A 24 8.26 12.42 10.38
N GLY A 25 8.37 13.35 11.34
CA GLY A 25 8.66 13.06 12.75
C GLY A 25 10.12 13.34 13.08
N GLU A 26 10.38 13.84 14.30
CA GLU A 26 11.72 14.20 14.78
C GLU A 26 12.65 12.99 14.94
N GLY A 27 12.07 11.79 14.98
CA GLY A 27 12.78 10.52 15.04
C GLY A 27 11.95 9.40 14.40
N ARG A 28 12.00 8.20 14.97
CA ARG A 28 11.16 7.10 14.48
C ARG A 28 9.69 7.33 14.88
N ALA A 29 8.87 7.71 13.89
CA ALA A 29 7.45 7.96 14.11
C ALA A 29 6.59 6.68 13.90
N PRO A 30 5.52 6.50 14.69
CA PRO A 30 4.41 5.63 14.29
C PRO A 30 3.64 6.26 13.12
N ILE A 31 2.77 5.49 12.46
CA ILE A 31 2.04 5.93 11.25
C ILE A 31 1.20 7.20 11.44
N GLY A 32 0.76 7.52 12.67
CA GLY A 32 0.02 8.75 13.00
C GLY A 32 -1.37 8.87 12.34
N ARG A 33 -1.80 7.89 11.54
CA ARG A 33 -3.10 7.84 10.85
C ARG A 33 -3.91 6.63 11.32
N LYS A 34 -5.25 6.76 11.26
CA LYS A 34 -6.20 5.68 11.63
C LYS A 34 -5.97 4.36 10.88
N ARG A 35 -5.43 4.42 9.66
CA ARG A 35 -5.11 3.25 8.83
C ARG A 35 -3.81 3.48 8.08
N PRO A 36 -3.00 2.44 7.82
CA PRO A 36 -1.87 2.54 6.91
C PRO A 36 -2.34 2.92 5.51
N THR A 37 -1.62 3.85 4.89
CA THR A 37 -1.92 4.38 3.56
C THR A 37 -0.80 4.09 2.56
N THR A 38 -1.19 3.99 1.30
CA THR A 38 -0.30 3.97 0.13
C THR A 38 0.32 5.35 -0.09
N PRO A 39 1.38 5.48 -0.90
CA PRO A 39 1.96 6.79 -1.26
C PRO A 39 0.92 7.77 -1.81
N TRP A 40 -0.12 7.26 -2.48
CA TRP A 40 -1.21 8.05 -3.05
C TRP A 40 -2.43 8.23 -2.13
N GLY A 41 -2.31 7.88 -0.85
CA GLY A 41 -3.34 8.13 0.17
C GLY A 41 -4.47 7.10 0.28
N TYR A 42 -4.53 6.07 -0.59
CA TYR A 42 -5.50 4.98 -0.42
C TYR A 42 -5.15 4.09 0.77
N PRO A 43 -6.12 3.43 1.44
CA PRO A 43 -5.84 2.44 2.48
C PRO A 43 -5.03 1.25 1.92
N ALA A 44 -3.93 0.91 2.59
CA ALA A 44 -3.05 -0.19 2.18
C ALA A 44 -3.57 -1.56 2.66
N LEU A 45 -4.36 -1.59 3.74
CA LEU A 45 -4.89 -2.82 4.33
C LEU A 45 -6.41 -2.90 4.17
N GLY A 46 -6.91 -4.11 3.87
CA GLY A 46 -8.33 -4.46 3.90
C GLY A 46 -9.20 -3.91 2.76
N ARG A 47 -8.73 -2.95 1.96
CA ARG A 47 -9.50 -2.40 0.84
C ARG A 47 -9.45 -3.37 -0.36
N ARG A 48 -10.61 -3.92 -0.75
CA ARG A 48 -10.75 -4.70 -2.00
C ARG A 48 -10.58 -3.79 -3.22
N SER A 49 -9.60 -4.09 -4.06
CA SER A 49 -9.30 -3.33 -5.30
C SER A 49 -9.97 -3.89 -6.57
N ARG A 50 -10.58 -5.08 -6.50
CA ARG A 50 -11.30 -5.68 -7.65
C ARG A 50 -12.52 -4.83 -8.02
N LYS A 51 -12.65 -4.48 -9.31
CA LYS A 51 -13.83 -3.80 -9.86
C LYS A 51 -15.08 -4.67 -9.67
N LYS A 52 -16.17 -4.08 -9.19
CA LYS A 52 -17.41 -4.77 -8.78
C LYS A 52 -18.20 -5.44 -9.92
N LYS A 53 -18.05 -4.99 -11.16
CA LYS A 53 -18.81 -5.43 -12.34
C LYS A 53 -17.84 -5.86 -13.44
N ARG A 54 -16.99 -6.85 -13.16
CA ARG A 54 -16.03 -7.37 -14.15
C ARG A 54 -16.68 -8.56 -14.87
N TYR A 55 -16.47 -8.68 -16.18
CA TYR A 55 -16.99 -9.79 -16.98
C TYR A 55 -16.64 -11.18 -16.40
N SER A 56 -15.51 -11.30 -15.72
CA SER A 56 -15.05 -12.55 -15.13
C SER A 56 -15.64 -12.86 -13.76
N ASP A 57 -16.54 -12.03 -13.23
CA ASP A 57 -17.21 -12.31 -11.95
C ASP A 57 -18.13 -13.54 -12.03
N SER A 58 -18.73 -13.83 -13.21
CA SER A 58 -19.56 -15.03 -13.43
C SER A 58 -18.78 -16.34 -13.36
N PHE A 59 -17.49 -16.31 -13.70
CA PHE A 59 -16.63 -17.50 -13.70
C PHE A 59 -15.98 -17.81 -12.34
N ILE A 60 -16.26 -17.02 -11.29
CA ILE A 60 -15.63 -17.18 -9.98
C ILE A 60 -16.59 -17.84 -9.01
N LEU A 61 -16.33 -19.10 -8.70
CA LEU A 61 -17.11 -19.86 -7.72
C LEU A 61 -16.81 -19.44 -6.27
N ARG A 62 -15.52 -19.23 -5.92
CA ARG A 62 -15.10 -18.87 -4.56
C ARG A 62 -13.88 -17.96 -4.58
N ARG A 63 -13.82 -16.99 -3.66
CA ARG A 63 -12.64 -16.14 -3.48
C ARG A 63 -11.56 -16.85 -2.65
N ARG A 64 -10.30 -16.55 -2.93
CA ARG A 64 -9.16 -16.94 -2.09
C ARG A 64 -9.26 -16.19 -0.75
N LYS A 65 -8.88 -16.86 0.34
CA LYS A 65 -8.77 -16.25 1.68
C LYS A 65 -7.70 -15.15 1.65
#